data_AF-A0A933NDR0-F1
#
_entry.id   AF-A0A933NDR0-F1
#
_cell.length_a   1.000
_cell.length_b   1.000
_cell.length_c   1.000
_cell.angle_alpha   90.00
_cell.angle_beta   90.00
_cell.angle_gamma   90.00
#
_symmetry.space_group_name_H-M   'P 1'
#
loop_
_entity.id
_entity.type
_entity.pdbx_description
1 polymer ?
#
loop_
_entity_poly.entity_id
_entity_poly.type
_entity_poly.pdbx_seq_one_letter_code
_entity_poly.pdbx_strand_id
1 'polypeptide(L)'
;MNVYFIIAFRNLVQARRRTLLLSTALAAVTALLVILLSLSQGVSDTMVKTATTLSAGHVNVAGFNKAKPSDAAPIVEDYATVRKIVEENTPGLDFVVDRQRGWGRIVSETSSLQAGLTGIDVKEEGRLISALRMAKESEYVEEGRDEITGDATSLSRDGTALIFAAQAKRLGVRVGDPLTLNIELYNGVRNTADLVVGAVAKDIGFMSNWSIFTNKKTLLDVYRMSPKVTGSIMVYIKDESQSEATMGKLRDVFAAKGYRIMDHDPQPFWMKFDTVAGEDWVGQKLDLTIWSDEVSFLSWVVSAIDGISFALVMVLMVIIGIGIMNNMWIAVRERTQEIGTLRAIGMHRSRTLIMFMTEALLLGLFATTLGAAIGALIASALDSAKLHIPIDAVQMVLLSDTLHLVVVPQQIVGSIFFFTVITGLSALWPALRAARLEPITAMNKVG
;
A
#
# COMPACT_ATOMS: atom_id res chain seq x y z
N MET A 1 -25.14 21.23 30.27
CA MET A 1 -23.99 21.20 29.35
C MET A 1 -23.72 22.55 28.69
N ASN A 2 -24.75 23.28 28.23
CA ASN A 2 -24.61 24.58 27.53
C ASN A 2 -23.79 25.65 28.27
N VAL A 3 -23.93 25.80 29.59
CA VAL A 3 -23.21 26.85 30.32
C VAL A 3 -21.69 26.63 30.34
N TYR A 4 -21.23 25.39 30.51
CA TYR A 4 -19.79 25.06 30.51
C TYR A 4 -19.15 25.28 29.14
N PHE A 5 -19.88 24.94 28.07
CA PHE A 5 -19.42 25.15 26.70
C PHE A 5 -19.26 26.65 26.38
N ILE A 6 -20.24 27.48 26.76
CA ILE A 6 -20.19 28.94 26.53
C ILE A 6 -19.03 29.58 27.30
N ILE A 7 -18.83 29.18 28.56
CA ILE A 7 -17.71 29.68 29.38
C ILE A 7 -16.38 29.28 28.75
N ALA A 8 -16.22 27.99 28.41
CA ALA A 8 -15.00 27.47 27.80
C ALA A 8 -14.68 28.17 26.47
N PHE A 9 -15.67 28.36 25.59
CA PHE A 9 -15.48 29.05 24.32
C PHE A 9 -15.06 30.52 24.51
N ARG A 10 -15.74 31.25 25.42
CA ARG A 10 -15.38 32.64 25.74
C ARG A 10 -13.95 32.74 26.27
N ASN A 11 -13.57 31.81 27.14
CA ASN A 11 -12.24 31.74 27.74
C ASN A 11 -11.14 31.52 26.70
N LEU A 12 -11.36 30.63 25.72
CA LEU A 12 -10.44 30.41 24.61
C LEU A 12 -10.25 31.67 23.75
N VAL A 13 -11.34 32.40 23.49
CA VAL A 13 -11.34 33.63 22.67
C VAL A 13 -10.73 34.83 23.40
N GLN A 14 -10.70 34.85 24.74
CA GLN A 14 -10.04 35.91 25.50
C GLN A 14 -8.51 35.73 25.53
N ALA A 15 -8.02 34.48 25.63
CA ALA A 15 -6.59 34.17 25.65
C ALA A 15 -5.95 34.04 24.24
N ARG A 16 -6.34 34.91 23.29
CA ARG A 16 -6.12 34.73 21.84
C ARG A 16 -4.70 34.30 21.45
N ARG A 17 -3.67 35.00 21.92
CA ARG A 17 -2.28 34.74 21.49
C ARG A 17 -1.81 33.33 21.90
N ARG A 18 -2.14 32.90 23.11
CA ARG A 18 -1.70 31.61 23.65
C ARG A 18 -2.51 30.46 23.08
N THR A 19 -3.82 30.63 22.99
CA THR A 19 -4.71 29.67 22.33
C THR A 19 -4.33 29.46 20.87
N LEU A 20 -4.01 30.54 20.14
CA LEU A 20 -3.60 30.46 18.73
C LEU A 20 -2.33 29.62 18.56
N LEU A 21 -1.25 29.93 19.27
CA LEU A 21 0.03 29.21 19.12
C LEU A 21 -0.13 27.69 19.34
N LEU A 22 -0.87 27.28 20.37
CA LEU A 22 -1.09 25.86 20.66
C LEU A 22 -2.06 25.20 19.69
N SER A 23 -3.12 25.92 19.29
CA SER A 23 -4.04 25.43 18.27
C SER A 23 -3.33 25.22 16.93
N THR A 24 -2.40 26.12 16.56
CA THR A 24 -1.61 25.99 15.33
C THR A 24 -0.64 24.81 15.41
N ALA A 25 0.07 24.65 16.54
CA ALA A 25 0.97 23.51 16.72
C ALA A 25 0.21 22.18 16.67
N LEU A 26 -0.92 22.08 17.37
CA LEU A 26 -1.76 20.89 17.37
C LEU A 26 -2.39 20.63 15.99
N ALA A 27 -2.83 21.68 15.29
CA ALA A 27 -3.34 21.59 13.93
C ALA A 27 -2.25 21.11 12.96
N ALA A 28 -1.03 21.62 13.05
CA ALA A 28 0.09 21.22 12.19
C ALA A 28 0.46 19.75 12.38
N VAL A 29 0.51 19.27 13.63
CA VAL A 29 0.79 17.86 13.91
C VAL A 29 -0.35 16.94 13.45
N THR A 30 -1.60 17.38 13.61
CA THR A 30 -2.75 16.63 13.07
C THR A 30 -2.72 16.59 11.54
N ALA A 31 -2.41 17.72 10.88
CA ALA A 31 -2.28 17.80 9.43
C ALA A 31 -1.17 16.86 8.93
N LEU A 32 -0.02 16.86 9.60
CA LEU A 32 1.10 15.98 9.27
C LEU A 32 0.72 14.51 9.41
N LEU A 33 0.04 14.11 10.50
CA LEU A 33 -0.44 12.73 10.66
C LEU A 33 -1.39 12.35 9.52
N VAL A 34 -2.35 13.22 9.17
CA VAL A 34 -3.29 12.94 8.06
C VAL A 34 -2.56 12.78 6.74
N ILE A 35 -1.54 13.59 6.45
CA ILE A 35 -0.73 13.46 5.23
C ILE A 35 0.04 12.14 5.22
N LEU A 36 0.66 11.77 6.36
CA LEU A 36 1.41 10.51 6.48
C LEU A 36 0.52 9.28 6.33
N LEU A 37 -0.68 9.30 6.92
CA LEU A 37 -1.67 8.23 6.75
C LEU A 37 -2.17 8.15 5.30
N SER A 38 -2.37 9.30 4.65
CA SER A 38 -2.79 9.34 3.24
C SER A 38 -1.69 8.80 2.31
N LEU A 39 -0.42 9.03 2.66
CA LEU A 39 0.74 8.47 1.96
C LEU A 39 0.80 6.95 2.11
N SER A 40 0.69 6.45 3.34
CA SER A 40 0.67 5.01 3.62
C SER A 40 -0.46 4.31 2.84
N GLN A 41 -1.67 4.89 2.85
CA GLN A 41 -2.80 4.37 2.10
C GLN A 41 -2.56 4.43 0.59
N GLY A 42 -1.96 5.51 0.07
CA GLY A 42 -1.64 5.64 -1.36
C GLY A 42 -0.61 4.63 -1.84
N VAL A 43 0.42 4.34 -1.03
CA VAL A 43 1.38 3.27 -1.32
C VAL A 43 0.67 1.91 -1.33
N SER A 44 -0.19 1.62 -0.36
CA SER A 44 -0.96 0.37 -0.32
C SER A 44 -1.89 0.21 -1.53
N ASP A 45 -2.59 1.27 -1.94
CA ASP A 45 -3.48 1.26 -3.12
C ASP A 45 -2.70 1.05 -4.41
N THR A 46 -1.52 1.67 -4.52
CA THR A 46 -0.61 1.48 -5.65
C THR A 46 -0.10 0.04 -5.70
N MET A 47 0.23 -0.55 -4.55
CA MET A 47 0.63 -1.96 -4.46
C MET A 47 -0.46 -2.90 -4.97
N VAL A 48 -1.69 -2.75 -4.46
CA VAL A 48 -2.86 -3.54 -4.90
C VAL A 48 -3.04 -3.45 -6.41
N LYS A 49 -3.11 -2.23 -6.93
CA LYS A 49 -3.37 -1.98 -8.35
C LYS A 49 -2.28 -2.53 -9.24
N THR A 50 -1.02 -2.36 -8.83
CA THR A 50 0.13 -2.84 -9.61
C THR A 50 0.22 -4.36 -9.56
N ALA A 51 0.00 -4.97 -8.39
CA ALA A 51 -0.04 -6.42 -8.21
C ALA A 51 -1.10 -7.06 -9.12
N THR A 52 -2.33 -6.56 -9.01
CA THR A 52 -3.50 -7.06 -9.75
C THR A 52 -3.42 -6.77 -11.25
N THR A 53 -2.60 -5.81 -11.68
CA THR A 53 -2.40 -5.55 -13.11
C THR A 53 -1.31 -6.45 -13.69
N LEU A 54 -0.15 -6.52 -13.02
CA LEU A 54 1.07 -7.08 -13.62
C LEU A 54 1.31 -8.55 -13.26
N SER A 55 1.10 -8.95 -12.00
CA SER A 55 1.68 -10.19 -11.47
C SER A 55 0.67 -11.17 -10.87
N ALA A 56 -0.53 -10.71 -10.52
CA ALA A 56 -1.53 -11.48 -9.79
C ALA A 56 -2.96 -11.13 -10.25
N GLY A 57 -3.91 -12.04 -10.05
CA GLY A 57 -5.33 -11.71 -9.93
C GLY A 57 -5.69 -11.42 -8.47
N HIS A 58 -6.98 -11.16 -8.20
CA HIS A 58 -7.49 -11.05 -6.82
C HIS A 58 -7.29 -12.36 -6.05
N VAL A 59 -7.54 -13.49 -6.73
CA VAL A 59 -7.16 -14.83 -6.29
C VAL A 59 -6.32 -15.47 -7.40
N ASN A 60 -5.30 -16.21 -7.04
CA ASN A 60 -4.42 -16.92 -7.95
C ASN A 60 -4.50 -18.40 -7.64
N VAL A 61 -4.70 -19.22 -8.68
CA VAL A 61 -4.61 -20.67 -8.61
C VAL A 61 -3.36 -21.06 -9.38
N ALA A 62 -2.27 -21.27 -8.65
CA ALA A 62 -1.02 -21.76 -9.18
C ALA A 62 -0.82 -23.22 -8.76
N GLY A 63 0.30 -23.81 -9.13
CA GLY A 63 0.60 -25.18 -8.75
C GLY A 63 2.07 -25.50 -8.88
N PHE A 64 2.48 -26.47 -8.08
CA PHE A 64 3.78 -27.10 -8.20
C PHE A 64 3.60 -28.54 -8.67
N ASN A 65 4.44 -28.94 -9.62
CA ASN A 65 4.53 -30.30 -10.08
C ASN A 65 5.96 -30.82 -9.86
N LYS A 66 6.03 -32.00 -9.24
CA LYS A 66 7.27 -32.67 -8.89
C LYS A 66 7.35 -33.99 -9.65
N ALA A 67 8.20 -34.04 -10.67
CA ALA A 67 8.55 -35.29 -11.34
C ALA A 67 9.45 -36.16 -10.45
N LYS A 68 10.32 -35.52 -9.67
CA LYS A 68 11.13 -36.13 -8.61
C LYS A 68 10.96 -35.35 -7.30
N PRO A 69 11.25 -35.95 -6.12
CA PRO A 69 11.17 -35.26 -4.84
C PRO A 69 12.04 -34.00 -4.72
N SER A 70 13.11 -33.86 -5.51
CA SER A 70 13.96 -32.67 -5.52
C SER A 70 13.47 -31.54 -6.43
N ASP A 71 12.50 -31.82 -7.30
CA ASP A 71 12.06 -30.87 -8.33
C ASP A 71 11.00 -29.90 -7.77
N ALA A 72 10.79 -28.77 -8.42
CA ALA A 72 9.67 -27.87 -8.13
C ALA A 72 9.33 -27.06 -9.39
N ALA A 73 8.55 -27.65 -10.30
CA ALA A 73 8.09 -26.95 -11.50
C ALA A 73 6.79 -26.17 -11.21
N PRO A 74 6.72 -24.86 -11.46
CA PRO A 74 5.56 -24.00 -11.20
C PRO A 74 4.51 -24.12 -12.29
N ILE A 75 3.93 -25.32 -12.42
CA ILE A 75 2.97 -25.63 -13.47
C ILE A 75 1.68 -26.20 -12.89
N VAL A 76 0.59 -25.82 -13.52
CA VAL A 76 -0.73 -26.41 -13.38
C VAL A 76 -1.00 -27.24 -14.64
N GLU A 77 -0.99 -28.56 -14.47
CA GLU A 77 -1.45 -29.53 -15.44
C GLU A 77 -2.96 -29.48 -15.62
N ASP A 78 -3.41 -29.77 -16.84
CA ASP A 78 -4.82 -29.77 -17.23
C ASP A 78 -5.54 -28.47 -16.82
N TYR A 79 -4.86 -27.34 -17.07
CA TYR A 79 -5.33 -26.03 -16.62
C TYR A 79 -6.71 -25.67 -17.16
N ALA A 80 -7.14 -26.24 -18.28
CA ALA A 80 -8.48 -26.03 -18.84
C ALA A 80 -9.57 -26.56 -17.88
N THR A 81 -9.38 -27.73 -17.30
CA THR A 81 -10.28 -28.29 -16.29
C THR A 81 -10.24 -27.47 -15.00
N VAL A 82 -9.05 -27.08 -14.56
CA VAL A 82 -8.87 -26.22 -13.36
C VAL A 82 -9.56 -24.87 -13.55
N ARG A 83 -9.37 -24.23 -14.72
CA ARG A 83 -10.02 -22.96 -15.09
C ARG A 83 -11.53 -23.09 -15.07
N LYS A 84 -12.09 -24.15 -15.67
CA LYS A 84 -13.53 -24.39 -15.66
C LYS A 84 -14.09 -24.55 -14.23
N ILE A 85 -13.37 -25.23 -13.34
CA ILE A 85 -13.76 -25.35 -11.93
C ILE A 85 -13.80 -23.97 -11.26
N VAL A 86 -12.79 -23.13 -11.50
CA VAL A 86 -12.76 -21.76 -10.99
C VAL A 86 -13.95 -20.95 -11.50
N GLU A 87 -14.20 -20.98 -12.81
CA GLU A 87 -15.29 -20.23 -13.46
C GLU A 87 -16.67 -20.62 -12.90
N GLU A 88 -16.91 -21.91 -12.65
CA GLU A 88 -18.18 -22.42 -12.12
C GLU A 88 -18.38 -22.13 -10.62
N ASN A 89 -17.30 -21.92 -9.86
CA ASN A 89 -17.36 -21.91 -8.39
C ASN A 89 -17.01 -20.57 -7.73
N THR A 90 -16.68 -19.54 -8.51
CA THR A 90 -16.30 -18.20 -8.02
C THR A 90 -17.50 -17.24 -8.00
N PRO A 91 -18.05 -16.88 -6.82
CA PRO A 91 -19.09 -15.85 -6.73
C PRO A 91 -18.53 -14.48 -7.14
N GLY A 92 -19.33 -13.69 -7.86
CA GLY A 92 -18.93 -12.33 -8.23
C GLY A 92 -17.74 -12.29 -9.20
N LEU A 93 -17.49 -13.37 -9.94
CA LEU A 93 -16.47 -13.43 -10.98
C LEU A 93 -16.67 -12.31 -12.02
N ASP A 94 -15.59 -11.61 -12.33
CA ASP A 94 -15.51 -10.64 -13.41
C ASP A 94 -14.94 -11.34 -14.66
N PHE A 95 -13.71 -11.86 -14.56
CA PHE A 95 -13.08 -12.66 -15.61
C PHE A 95 -11.94 -13.54 -15.06
N VAL A 96 -11.51 -14.51 -15.86
CA VAL A 96 -10.37 -15.40 -15.57
C VAL A 96 -9.42 -15.38 -16.75
N VAL A 97 -8.13 -15.26 -16.47
CA VAL A 97 -7.06 -15.42 -17.46
C VAL A 97 -6.01 -16.37 -16.91
N ASP A 98 -5.28 -17.03 -17.78
CA ASP A 98 -4.14 -17.84 -17.37
C ASP A 98 -2.84 -17.29 -17.96
N ARG A 99 -1.78 -17.30 -17.15
CA ARG A 99 -0.47 -16.76 -17.52
C ARG A 99 0.59 -17.80 -17.25
N GLN A 100 1.53 -17.93 -18.18
CA GLN A 100 2.76 -18.68 -17.92
C GLN A 100 3.66 -17.86 -17.02
N ARG A 101 4.30 -18.53 -16.06
CA ARG A 101 5.28 -17.94 -15.17
C ARG A 101 6.66 -18.52 -15.52
N GLY A 102 7.63 -17.64 -15.60
CA GLY A 102 9.03 -18.00 -15.81
C GLY A 102 9.95 -17.04 -15.07
N TRP A 103 11.21 -17.45 -14.97
CA TRP A 103 12.29 -16.63 -14.45
C TRP A 103 13.51 -16.80 -15.34
N GLY A 104 14.13 -15.68 -15.69
CA GLY A 104 15.30 -15.73 -16.57
C GLY A 104 16.10 -14.45 -16.52
N ARG A 105 17.23 -14.51 -17.22
CA ARG A 105 18.09 -13.37 -17.47
C ARG A 105 17.88 -12.91 -18.91
N ILE A 106 17.48 -11.65 -19.07
CA ILE A 106 17.44 -10.98 -20.37
C ILE A 106 18.79 -10.32 -20.59
N VAL A 107 19.35 -10.56 -21.77
CA VAL A 107 20.67 -10.06 -22.19
C VAL A 107 20.49 -9.23 -23.46
N SER A 108 21.00 -8.01 -23.44
CA SER A 108 21.21 -7.18 -24.63
C SER A 108 22.70 -7.16 -24.98
N GLU A 109 23.08 -6.45 -26.04
CA GLU A 109 24.49 -6.27 -26.40
C GLU A 109 25.30 -5.54 -25.32
N THR A 110 24.65 -4.65 -24.56
CA THR A 110 25.32 -3.73 -23.62
C THR A 110 25.20 -4.16 -22.17
N SER A 111 24.16 -4.94 -21.81
CA SER A 111 23.80 -5.18 -20.41
C SER A 111 22.95 -6.45 -20.25
N SER A 112 22.70 -6.85 -19.00
CA SER A 112 21.74 -7.91 -18.70
C SER A 112 21.04 -7.68 -17.36
N LEU A 113 19.83 -8.20 -17.23
CA LEU A 113 19.05 -8.12 -16.00
C LEU A 113 18.28 -9.43 -15.74
N GLN A 114 18.04 -9.74 -14.48
CA GLN A 114 17.07 -10.77 -14.11
C GLN A 114 15.65 -10.19 -14.16
N ALA A 115 14.71 -11.00 -14.64
CA ALA A 115 13.30 -10.63 -14.68
C ALA A 115 12.41 -11.86 -14.51
N GLY A 116 11.26 -11.63 -13.89
CA GLY A 116 10.10 -12.49 -13.99
C GLY A 116 9.50 -12.39 -15.39
N LEU A 117 9.32 -13.54 -16.01
CA LEU A 117 8.78 -13.68 -17.36
C LEU A 117 7.32 -14.08 -17.24
N THR A 118 6.46 -13.33 -17.92
CA THR A 118 5.04 -13.60 -17.97
C THR A 118 4.64 -13.86 -19.41
N GLY A 119 4.25 -15.11 -19.68
CA GLY A 119 3.78 -15.51 -21.01
C GLY A 119 2.27 -15.34 -21.09
N ILE A 120 1.82 -14.51 -22.02
CA ILE A 120 0.41 -14.13 -22.14
C ILE A 120 -0.17 -14.50 -23.52
N ASP A 121 -1.49 -14.65 -23.58
CA ASP A 121 -2.25 -14.61 -24.83
C ASP A 121 -2.93 -13.24 -24.96
N VAL A 122 -2.47 -12.43 -25.92
CA VAL A 122 -2.97 -11.06 -26.14
C VAL A 122 -4.49 -11.02 -26.35
N LYS A 123 -5.08 -12.07 -26.91
CA LYS A 123 -6.53 -12.13 -27.18
C LYS A 123 -7.37 -12.20 -25.90
N GLU A 124 -6.82 -12.77 -24.83
CA GLU A 124 -7.50 -12.91 -23.54
C GLU A 124 -7.17 -11.75 -22.57
N GLU A 125 -6.20 -10.90 -22.92
CA GLU A 125 -5.58 -9.92 -22.01
C GLU A 125 -6.03 -8.48 -22.25
N GLY A 126 -7.28 -8.27 -22.71
CA GLY A 126 -7.79 -6.94 -23.04
C GLY A 126 -7.61 -5.91 -21.90
N ARG A 127 -7.78 -6.33 -20.64
CA ARG A 127 -7.57 -5.47 -19.47
C ARG A 127 -6.11 -5.06 -19.29
N LEU A 128 -5.18 -6.01 -19.33
CA LEU A 128 -3.74 -5.73 -19.23
C LEU A 128 -3.30 -4.78 -20.35
N ILE A 129 -3.65 -5.12 -21.60
CA ILE A 129 -3.28 -4.31 -22.77
C ILE A 129 -3.85 -2.89 -22.67
N SER A 130 -5.09 -2.73 -22.18
CA SER A 130 -5.69 -1.41 -21.97
C SER A 130 -5.07 -0.61 -20.80
N ALA A 131 -4.50 -1.30 -19.82
CA ALA A 131 -3.85 -0.69 -18.66
C ALA A 131 -2.42 -0.22 -18.97
N LEU A 132 -1.73 -0.91 -19.89
CA LEU A 132 -0.39 -0.57 -20.32
C LEU A 132 -0.39 0.70 -21.17
N ARG A 133 0.37 1.71 -20.74
CA ARG A 133 0.64 2.91 -21.51
C ARG A 133 1.99 2.77 -22.18
N MET A 134 2.08 2.97 -23.49
CA MET A 134 3.36 2.90 -24.18
C MET A 134 4.23 4.12 -23.84
N ALA A 135 5.52 3.89 -23.65
CA ALA A 135 6.50 4.95 -23.41
C ALA A 135 6.93 5.58 -24.74
N LYS A 136 7.20 6.88 -24.74
CA LYS A 136 7.88 7.53 -25.86
C LYS A 136 9.36 7.14 -25.85
N GLU A 137 9.99 7.12 -27.03
CA GLU A 137 11.40 6.75 -27.16
C GLU A 137 12.33 7.67 -26.34
N SER A 138 11.99 8.96 -26.23
CA SER A 138 12.66 9.96 -25.38
C SER A 138 12.64 9.64 -23.88
N GLU A 139 11.74 8.76 -23.40
CA GLU A 139 11.64 8.42 -21.98
C GLU A 139 12.67 7.35 -21.54
N TYR A 140 13.21 6.58 -22.49
CA TYR A 140 14.17 5.51 -22.21
C TYR A 140 15.47 5.56 -23.03
N VAL A 141 15.58 6.51 -23.97
CA VAL A 141 16.80 6.78 -24.75
C VAL A 141 17.12 8.28 -24.68
N GLU A 142 18.36 8.65 -24.31
CA GLU A 142 18.76 10.06 -24.12
C GLU A 142 18.57 10.93 -25.38
N GLU A 143 18.83 10.38 -26.57
CA GLU A 143 18.59 11.03 -27.88
C GLU A 143 17.36 10.43 -28.60
N GLY A 144 16.40 9.92 -27.84
CA GLY A 144 15.18 9.29 -28.37
C GLY A 144 14.20 10.29 -28.98
N ARG A 145 13.40 9.83 -29.95
CA ARG A 145 12.32 10.64 -30.54
C ARG A 145 11.16 10.81 -29.54
N ASP A 146 10.43 11.92 -29.62
CA ASP A 146 9.22 12.14 -28.83
C ASP A 146 7.99 11.39 -29.43
N GLU A 147 8.19 10.14 -29.82
CA GLU A 147 7.20 9.30 -30.51
C GLU A 147 7.11 7.92 -29.86
N ILE A 148 5.93 7.31 -29.95
CA ILE A 148 5.70 5.91 -29.55
C ILE A 148 5.98 5.03 -30.77
N THR A 149 6.93 4.10 -30.65
CA THR A 149 7.43 3.29 -31.77
C THR A 149 6.95 1.84 -31.75
N GLY A 150 6.31 1.39 -30.67
CA GLY A 150 5.83 0.01 -30.49
C GLY A 150 4.40 -0.06 -29.96
N ASP A 151 3.80 -1.25 -30.06
CA ASP A 151 2.44 -1.54 -29.61
C ASP A 151 2.42 -2.87 -28.86
N ALA A 152 1.67 -2.93 -27.75
CA ALA A 152 1.50 -4.14 -26.96
C ALA A 152 0.85 -5.28 -27.76
N THR A 153 0.11 -4.99 -28.83
CA THR A 153 -0.42 -6.03 -29.75
C THR A 153 0.68 -6.83 -30.44
N SER A 154 1.92 -6.31 -30.51
CA SER A 154 3.08 -6.98 -31.08
C SER A 154 3.39 -8.33 -30.41
N LEU A 155 2.99 -8.48 -29.14
CA LEU A 155 3.07 -9.72 -28.34
C LEU A 155 2.28 -10.89 -28.95
N SER A 156 1.42 -10.64 -29.93
CA SER A 156 0.74 -11.69 -30.70
C SER A 156 1.71 -12.50 -31.56
N ARG A 157 2.92 -11.98 -31.82
CA ARG A 157 3.98 -12.66 -32.57
C ARG A 157 4.92 -13.40 -31.63
N ASP A 158 5.26 -14.63 -31.98
CA ASP A 158 6.26 -15.42 -31.28
C ASP A 158 7.62 -14.68 -31.26
N GLY A 159 8.37 -14.81 -30.16
CA GLY A 159 9.70 -14.21 -30.03
C GLY A 159 9.67 -12.69 -29.86
N THR A 160 8.55 -12.11 -29.43
CA THR A 160 8.48 -10.68 -29.08
C THR A 160 8.40 -10.48 -27.58
N ALA A 161 9.03 -9.41 -27.10
CA ALA A 161 9.02 -9.02 -25.70
C ALA A 161 8.45 -7.61 -25.53
N LEU A 162 7.65 -7.42 -24.49
CA LEU A 162 7.27 -6.12 -23.97
C LEU A 162 8.02 -5.93 -22.65
N ILE A 163 8.79 -4.86 -22.62
CA ILE A 163 9.58 -4.44 -21.46
C ILE A 163 9.12 -3.05 -21.02
N PHE A 164 9.60 -2.61 -19.86
CA PHE A 164 9.29 -1.27 -19.35
C PHE A 164 10.42 -0.27 -19.58
N ALA A 165 10.10 1.03 -19.55
CA ALA A 165 11.04 2.11 -19.88
C ALA A 165 12.33 2.05 -19.05
N ALA A 166 12.24 1.84 -17.73
CA ALA A 166 13.42 1.65 -16.88
C ALA A 166 14.28 0.44 -17.30
N GLN A 167 13.67 -0.67 -17.71
CA GLN A 167 14.39 -1.85 -18.20
C GLN A 167 15.05 -1.59 -19.55
N ALA A 168 14.33 -0.94 -20.48
CA ALA A 168 14.84 -0.57 -21.80
C ALA A 168 16.06 0.35 -21.67
N LYS A 169 15.99 1.35 -20.78
CA LYS A 169 17.10 2.26 -20.47
C LYS A 169 18.32 1.52 -19.91
N ARG A 170 18.12 0.57 -18.98
CA ARG A 170 19.20 -0.25 -18.39
C ARG A 170 19.82 -1.24 -19.36
N LEU A 171 19.02 -1.76 -20.30
CA LEU A 171 19.47 -2.66 -21.36
C LEU A 171 20.03 -1.92 -22.57
N GLY A 172 19.84 -0.59 -22.66
CA GLY A 172 20.27 0.21 -23.79
C GLY A 172 19.61 -0.20 -25.11
N VAL A 173 18.33 -0.58 -25.07
CA VAL A 173 17.61 -1.13 -26.24
C VAL A 173 16.42 -0.27 -26.66
N ARG A 174 16.06 -0.39 -27.95
CA ARG A 174 14.91 0.24 -28.61
C ARG A 174 13.93 -0.81 -29.11
N VAL A 175 12.74 -0.36 -29.50
CA VAL A 175 11.78 -1.22 -30.20
C VAL A 175 12.41 -1.69 -31.52
N GLY A 176 12.42 -3.01 -31.72
CA GLY A 176 13.06 -3.68 -32.85
C GLY A 176 14.43 -4.30 -32.53
N ASP A 177 15.05 -3.95 -31.40
CA ASP A 177 16.35 -4.49 -31.04
C ASP A 177 16.26 -5.95 -30.55
N PRO A 178 17.30 -6.77 -30.80
CA PRO A 178 17.34 -8.14 -30.34
C PRO A 178 17.63 -8.21 -28.83
N LEU A 179 17.03 -9.21 -28.19
CA LEU A 179 17.26 -9.60 -26.82
C LEU A 179 17.48 -11.12 -26.77
N THR A 180 18.40 -11.58 -25.94
CA THR A 180 18.54 -13.01 -25.67
C THR A 180 17.96 -13.31 -24.30
N LEU A 181 16.93 -14.15 -24.27
CA LEU A 181 16.41 -14.75 -23.05
C LEU A 181 17.25 -15.95 -22.68
N ASN A 182 17.81 -15.97 -21.48
CA ASN A 182 18.52 -17.11 -20.91
C ASN A 182 17.77 -17.60 -19.67
N ILE A 183 17.29 -18.84 -19.71
CA ILE A 183 16.59 -19.48 -18.60
C ILE A 183 17.37 -20.70 -18.11
N GLU A 184 17.14 -21.05 -16.85
CA GLU A 184 17.52 -22.33 -16.29
C GLU A 184 16.25 -23.15 -16.07
N LEU A 185 16.18 -24.31 -16.72
CA LEU A 185 15.11 -25.29 -16.52
C LEU A 185 15.23 -25.88 -15.11
N TYR A 186 14.14 -26.45 -14.59
CA TYR A 186 14.12 -27.05 -13.25
C TYR A 186 15.05 -28.26 -13.08
N ASN A 187 15.53 -28.84 -14.18
CA ASN A 187 16.54 -29.90 -14.18
C ASN A 187 17.99 -29.36 -14.28
N GLY A 188 18.20 -28.05 -14.16
CA GLY A 188 19.49 -27.37 -14.25
C GLY A 188 20.01 -27.14 -15.67
N VAL A 189 19.27 -27.58 -16.71
CA VAL A 189 19.66 -27.34 -18.10
C VAL A 189 19.35 -25.90 -18.48
N ARG A 190 20.33 -25.21 -19.08
CA ARG A 190 20.12 -23.85 -19.58
C ARG A 190 19.60 -23.88 -21.00
N ASN A 191 18.55 -23.09 -21.25
CA ASN A 191 17.99 -22.86 -22.57
C ASN A 191 18.03 -21.36 -22.88
N THR A 192 18.13 -21.04 -24.15
CA THR A 192 18.08 -19.66 -24.64
C THR A 192 17.02 -19.49 -25.71
N ALA A 193 16.49 -18.27 -25.81
CA ALA A 193 15.57 -17.86 -26.85
C ALA A 193 15.96 -16.48 -27.36
N ASP A 194 15.86 -16.28 -28.67
CA ASP A 194 15.99 -14.96 -29.25
C ASP A 194 14.63 -14.27 -29.22
N LEU A 195 14.62 -13.07 -28.67
CA LEU A 195 13.48 -12.18 -28.56
C LEU A 195 13.78 -10.88 -29.31
N VAL A 196 12.74 -10.17 -29.69
CA VAL A 196 12.83 -8.81 -30.22
C VAL A 196 11.96 -7.90 -29.35
N VAL A 197 12.45 -6.70 -29.04
CA VAL A 197 11.63 -5.71 -28.33
C VAL A 197 10.46 -5.30 -29.23
N GLY A 198 9.26 -5.78 -28.92
CA GLY A 198 8.04 -5.47 -29.67
C GLY A 198 7.38 -4.17 -29.20
N ALA A 199 7.52 -3.87 -27.91
CA ALA A 199 6.98 -2.66 -27.29
C ALA A 199 7.74 -2.28 -26.02
N VAL A 200 7.72 -0.99 -25.70
CA VAL A 200 8.19 -0.46 -24.42
C VAL A 200 7.04 0.26 -23.72
N ALA A 201 6.65 -0.22 -22.56
CA ALA A 201 5.62 0.40 -21.73
C ALA A 201 6.23 1.40 -20.74
N LYS A 202 5.45 2.41 -20.34
CA LYS A 202 5.77 3.25 -19.18
C LYS A 202 5.77 2.39 -17.93
N ASP A 203 6.67 2.71 -17.01
CA ASP A 203 6.74 2.02 -15.73
C ASP A 203 5.41 2.12 -14.95
N ILE A 204 5.06 1.03 -14.26
CA ILE A 204 3.84 0.93 -13.46
C ILE A 204 4.26 0.37 -12.11
N GLY A 205 4.40 1.30 -11.16
CA GLY A 205 4.86 1.01 -9.81
C GLY A 205 6.19 0.25 -9.77
N PHE A 206 6.50 -0.37 -8.63
CA PHE A 206 7.76 -1.09 -8.46
C PHE A 206 7.84 -2.40 -9.25
N MET A 207 6.71 -3.06 -9.51
CA MET A 207 6.69 -4.40 -10.12
C MET A 207 7.07 -4.40 -11.60
N SER A 208 6.90 -3.28 -12.31
CA SER A 208 7.30 -3.15 -13.72
C SER A 208 8.79 -3.38 -13.92
N ASN A 209 9.63 -2.99 -12.95
CA ASN A 209 11.08 -3.17 -13.01
C ASN A 209 11.51 -4.63 -13.10
N TRP A 210 10.68 -5.57 -12.65
CA TRP A 210 10.97 -7.00 -12.61
C TRP A 210 10.11 -7.82 -13.55
N SER A 211 9.11 -7.22 -14.20
CA SER A 211 8.14 -7.92 -15.04
C SER A 211 8.49 -7.75 -16.52
N ILE A 212 8.51 -8.84 -17.28
CA ILE A 212 8.63 -8.82 -18.74
C ILE A 212 7.52 -9.69 -19.31
N PHE A 213 6.84 -9.18 -20.34
CA PHE A 213 5.77 -9.90 -21.01
C PHE A 213 6.24 -10.42 -22.36
N THR A 214 5.86 -11.65 -22.68
CA THR A 214 6.10 -12.27 -24.00
C THR A 214 4.91 -13.14 -24.37
N ASN A 215 4.92 -13.69 -25.58
CA ASN A 215 3.90 -14.64 -25.99
C ASN A 215 3.96 -15.92 -25.14
N LYS A 216 2.80 -16.41 -24.68
CA LYS A 216 2.66 -17.67 -23.94
C LYS A 216 3.37 -18.84 -24.62
N LYS A 217 3.28 -18.94 -25.95
CA LYS A 217 3.93 -20.00 -26.74
C LYS A 217 5.45 -19.93 -26.65
N THR A 218 6.02 -18.72 -26.69
CA THR A 218 7.48 -18.52 -26.59
C THR A 218 8.01 -19.07 -25.26
N LEU A 219 7.34 -18.83 -24.12
CA LEU A 219 7.77 -19.43 -22.86
C LEU A 219 7.60 -20.95 -22.85
N LEU A 220 6.48 -21.48 -23.35
CA LEU A 220 6.27 -22.92 -23.43
C LEU A 220 7.39 -23.62 -24.23
N ASP A 221 7.78 -23.07 -25.37
CA ASP A 221 8.82 -23.64 -26.23
C ASP A 221 10.19 -23.62 -25.53
N VAL A 222 10.53 -22.50 -24.89
CA VAL A 222 11.84 -22.29 -24.25
C VAL A 222 11.96 -23.14 -22.98
N TYR A 223 10.88 -23.27 -22.20
CA TYR A 223 10.80 -24.18 -21.06
C TYR A 223 10.54 -25.65 -21.44
N ARG A 224 10.36 -25.95 -22.74
CA ARG A 224 10.04 -27.28 -23.27
C ARG A 224 8.80 -27.92 -22.60
N MET A 225 7.77 -27.10 -22.39
CA MET A 225 6.53 -27.48 -21.73
C MET A 225 5.43 -27.83 -22.74
N SER A 226 4.50 -28.69 -22.31
CA SER A 226 3.31 -29.02 -23.09
C SER A 226 2.35 -27.83 -23.19
N PRO A 227 1.63 -27.63 -24.30
CA PRO A 227 0.61 -26.58 -24.41
C PRO A 227 -0.59 -26.76 -23.46
N LYS A 228 -0.69 -27.91 -22.79
CA LYS A 228 -1.75 -28.23 -21.81
C LYS A 228 -1.41 -27.82 -20.37
N VAL A 229 -0.31 -27.11 -20.14
CA VAL A 229 0.04 -26.59 -18.81
C VAL A 229 0.01 -25.07 -18.78
N THR A 230 -0.22 -24.49 -17.61
CA THR A 230 -0.06 -23.05 -17.37
C THR A 230 0.69 -22.78 -16.07
N GLY A 231 1.20 -21.56 -15.89
CA GLY A 231 1.92 -21.19 -14.67
C GLY A 231 0.96 -20.85 -13.53
N SER A 232 -0.05 -20.03 -13.83
CA SER A 232 -1.08 -19.62 -12.87
C SER A 232 -2.36 -19.23 -13.58
N ILE A 233 -3.49 -19.54 -12.96
CA ILE A 233 -4.81 -19.05 -13.34
C ILE A 233 -5.13 -17.87 -12.42
N MET A 234 -5.27 -16.69 -13.01
CA MET A 234 -5.58 -15.44 -12.31
C MET A 234 -7.08 -15.18 -12.35
N VAL A 235 -7.66 -15.02 -11.17
CA VAL A 235 -9.10 -14.87 -10.96
C VAL A 235 -9.38 -13.44 -10.53
N TYR A 236 -10.25 -12.75 -11.28
CA TYR A 236 -10.68 -11.40 -10.97
C TYR A 236 -12.15 -11.42 -10.56
N ILE A 237 -12.40 -10.89 -9.37
CA ILE A 237 -13.74 -10.74 -8.78
C ILE A 237 -14.13 -9.27 -8.71
N LYS A 238 -15.42 -8.96 -8.78
CA LYS A 238 -15.92 -7.57 -8.78
C LYS A 238 -15.64 -6.82 -7.48
N ASP A 239 -15.60 -7.53 -6.37
CA ASP A 239 -15.33 -6.99 -5.04
C ASP A 239 -14.07 -7.65 -4.47
N GLU A 240 -12.96 -6.91 -4.52
CA GLU A 240 -11.64 -7.37 -4.07
C GLU A 240 -11.62 -7.73 -2.58
N SER A 241 -12.47 -7.10 -1.75
CA SER A 241 -12.53 -7.41 -0.31
C SER A 241 -12.97 -8.86 -0.03
N GLN A 242 -13.56 -9.53 -1.02
CA GLN A 242 -13.98 -10.93 -0.93
C GLN A 242 -12.91 -11.93 -1.39
N SER A 243 -11.68 -11.48 -1.67
CA SER A 243 -10.60 -12.34 -2.18
C SER A 243 -10.29 -13.50 -1.24
N GLU A 244 -10.19 -13.24 0.06
CA GLU A 244 -9.90 -14.27 1.08
C GLU A 244 -11.04 -15.30 1.18
N ALA A 245 -12.30 -14.83 1.25
CA ALA A 245 -13.46 -15.72 1.29
C ALA A 245 -13.58 -16.56 0.00
N THR A 246 -13.28 -15.96 -1.14
CA THR A 246 -13.28 -16.63 -2.45
C THR A 246 -12.18 -17.70 -2.53
N MET A 247 -10.97 -17.37 -2.07
CA MET A 247 -9.86 -18.31 -1.98
C MET A 247 -10.24 -19.51 -1.09
N GLY A 248 -10.76 -19.27 0.10
CA GLY A 248 -11.20 -20.32 1.03
C GLY A 248 -12.21 -21.27 0.37
N LYS A 249 -13.23 -20.72 -0.30
CA LYS A 249 -14.23 -21.52 -1.02
C LYS A 249 -13.61 -22.35 -2.16
N LEU A 250 -12.70 -21.76 -2.94
CA LEU A 250 -12.02 -22.49 -4.03
C LEU A 250 -11.15 -23.62 -3.49
N ARG A 251 -10.48 -23.42 -2.35
CA ARG A 251 -9.72 -24.49 -1.66
C ARG A 251 -10.63 -25.66 -1.30
N ASP A 252 -11.79 -25.40 -0.70
CA ASP A 252 -12.76 -26.46 -0.36
C ASP A 252 -13.27 -27.21 -1.59
N VAL A 253 -13.56 -26.48 -2.68
CA VAL A 253 -14.04 -27.07 -3.94
C VAL A 253 -12.98 -27.96 -4.59
N PHE A 254 -11.73 -27.51 -4.64
CA PHE A 254 -10.64 -28.30 -5.20
C PHE A 254 -10.38 -29.56 -4.36
N ALA A 255 -10.43 -29.45 -3.03
CA ALA A 255 -10.26 -30.58 -2.13
C ALA A 255 -11.39 -31.61 -2.32
N ALA A 256 -12.64 -31.15 -2.43
CA ALA A 256 -13.80 -32.00 -2.70
C ALA A 256 -13.73 -32.71 -4.06
N LYS A 257 -13.08 -32.09 -5.06
CA LYS A 257 -12.82 -32.68 -6.38
C LYS A 257 -11.56 -33.57 -6.43
N GLY A 258 -10.88 -33.78 -5.29
CA GLY A 258 -9.75 -34.69 -5.17
C GLY A 258 -8.38 -34.10 -5.55
N TYR A 259 -8.29 -32.78 -5.73
CA TYR A 259 -6.99 -32.12 -5.93
C TYR A 259 -6.22 -32.07 -4.61
N ARG A 260 -4.90 -32.26 -4.69
CA ARG A 260 -4.01 -31.98 -3.55
C ARG A 260 -3.75 -30.48 -3.50
N ILE A 261 -3.93 -29.89 -2.34
CA ILE A 261 -3.76 -28.44 -2.13
C ILE A 261 -2.67 -28.23 -1.08
N MET A 262 -1.82 -27.25 -1.31
CA MET A 262 -0.86 -26.78 -0.31
C MET A 262 -1.58 -26.08 0.84
N ASP A 263 -1.02 -26.17 2.04
CA ASP A 263 -1.48 -25.34 3.15
C ASP A 263 -1.34 -23.86 2.80
N HIS A 264 -2.22 -23.02 3.34
CA HIS A 264 -2.17 -21.59 3.05
C HIS A 264 -0.93 -20.99 3.72
N ASP A 265 0.01 -20.57 2.88
CA ASP A 265 1.23 -19.87 3.26
C ASP A 265 1.17 -18.46 2.63
N PRO A 266 1.09 -17.38 3.44
CA PRO A 266 0.91 -15.99 2.99
C PRO A 266 2.21 -15.37 2.44
N GLN A 267 2.99 -16.17 1.72
CA GLN A 267 4.18 -15.76 1.00
C GLN A 267 3.90 -15.74 -0.51
N PRO A 268 4.65 -14.94 -1.29
CA PRO A 268 4.56 -14.97 -2.73
C PRO A 268 4.90 -16.35 -3.24
N PHE A 269 4.26 -16.76 -4.33
CA PHE A 269 4.41 -18.10 -4.89
C PHE A 269 5.88 -18.45 -5.17
N TRP A 270 6.67 -17.47 -5.61
CA TRP A 270 8.09 -17.66 -5.92
C TRP A 270 9.00 -17.85 -4.70
N MET A 271 8.57 -17.44 -3.51
CA MET A 271 9.34 -17.69 -2.27
C MET A 271 9.16 -19.12 -1.76
N LYS A 272 8.15 -19.84 -2.24
CA LYS A 272 7.81 -21.20 -1.77
C LYS A 272 8.66 -22.30 -2.41
N PHE A 273 9.47 -21.98 -3.44
CA PHE A 273 10.23 -22.99 -4.19
C PHE A 273 11.17 -23.80 -3.31
N ASP A 274 11.92 -23.15 -2.41
CA ASP A 274 12.88 -23.83 -1.54
C ASP A 274 12.18 -24.76 -0.55
N THR A 275 11.07 -24.29 0.03
CA THR A 275 10.22 -25.10 0.92
C THR A 275 9.65 -26.31 0.19
N VAL A 276 9.08 -26.09 -0.99
CA VAL A 276 8.47 -27.16 -1.82
C VAL A 276 9.51 -28.18 -2.28
N ALA A 277 10.70 -27.73 -2.68
CA ALA A 277 11.79 -28.62 -3.07
C ALA A 277 12.25 -29.52 -1.92
N GLY A 278 12.14 -29.05 -0.66
CA GLY A 278 12.47 -29.81 0.54
C GLY A 278 11.43 -30.87 0.97
N GLU A 279 10.19 -30.79 0.49
CA GLU A 279 9.13 -31.73 0.87
C GLU A 279 9.17 -33.05 0.07
N ASP A 280 8.92 -34.19 0.71
CA ASP A 280 8.93 -35.50 0.03
C ASP A 280 7.56 -35.87 -0.57
N TRP A 281 7.27 -35.36 -1.78
CA TRP A 281 6.11 -35.77 -2.57
C TRP A 281 6.35 -35.62 -4.08
N VAL A 282 5.53 -36.31 -4.85
CA VAL A 282 5.51 -36.29 -6.32
C VAL A 282 4.10 -36.04 -6.86
N GLY A 283 4.03 -35.59 -8.11
CA GLY A 283 2.78 -35.21 -8.79
C GLY A 283 2.46 -33.73 -8.64
N GLN A 284 1.19 -33.35 -8.75
CA GLN A 284 0.73 -31.96 -8.66
C GLN A 284 0.16 -31.63 -7.27
N LYS A 285 0.53 -30.47 -6.73
CA LYS A 285 -0.19 -29.77 -5.66
C LYS A 285 -0.56 -28.36 -6.15
N LEU A 286 -1.80 -27.95 -5.90
CA LEU A 286 -2.25 -26.59 -6.19
C LEU A 286 -1.92 -25.65 -5.01
N ASP A 287 -1.48 -24.44 -5.35
CA ASP A 287 -1.29 -23.35 -4.41
C ASP A 287 -2.32 -22.26 -4.72
N LEU A 288 -3.07 -21.84 -3.70
CA LEU A 288 -4.06 -20.79 -3.83
C LEU A 288 -3.61 -19.62 -2.96
N THR A 289 -3.37 -18.50 -3.60
CA THR A 289 -2.91 -17.25 -2.97
C THR A 289 -3.80 -16.10 -3.38
N ILE A 290 -3.85 -15.05 -2.55
CA ILE A 290 -4.49 -13.78 -2.91
C ILE A 290 -3.45 -12.74 -3.32
N TRP A 291 -3.88 -11.64 -3.90
CA TRP A 291 -2.99 -10.56 -4.33
C TRP A 291 -2.07 -10.09 -3.19
N SER A 292 -2.57 -10.02 -1.95
CA SER A 292 -1.81 -9.56 -0.79
C SER A 292 -0.71 -10.52 -0.37
N ASP A 293 -0.88 -11.82 -0.63
CA ASP A 293 0.16 -12.83 -0.40
C ASP A 293 1.29 -12.66 -1.42
N GLU A 294 0.95 -12.42 -2.69
CA GLU A 294 1.91 -12.25 -3.79
C GLU A 294 2.77 -10.98 -3.66
N VAL A 295 2.28 -9.97 -2.96
CA VAL A 295 3.04 -8.74 -2.63
C VAL A 295 3.40 -8.62 -1.15
N SER A 296 3.33 -9.71 -0.38
CA SER A 296 3.64 -9.65 1.06
C SER A 296 5.09 -9.22 1.33
N PHE A 297 6.01 -9.46 0.38
CA PHE A 297 7.38 -8.95 0.42
C PHE A 297 7.51 -7.43 0.33
N LEU A 298 6.43 -6.70 0.00
CA LEU A 298 6.38 -5.23 0.01
C LEU A 298 5.67 -4.70 1.26
N SER A 299 5.01 -5.55 2.04
CA SER A 299 4.29 -5.14 3.26
C SER A 299 5.20 -4.46 4.30
N TRP A 300 6.50 -4.78 4.30
CA TRP A 300 7.47 -4.11 5.16
C TRP A 300 7.64 -2.63 4.82
N VAL A 301 7.44 -2.23 3.56
CA VAL A 301 7.55 -0.82 3.13
C VAL A 301 6.46 0.00 3.80
N VAL A 302 5.20 -0.46 3.67
CA VAL A 302 4.04 0.17 4.33
C VAL A 302 4.21 0.16 5.85
N SER A 303 4.61 -0.98 6.42
CA SER A 303 4.86 -1.11 7.85
C SER A 303 5.98 -0.17 8.36
N ALA A 304 7.01 0.07 7.55
CA ALA A 304 8.08 1.01 7.87
C ALA A 304 7.59 2.46 7.84
N ILE A 305 6.80 2.83 6.83
CA ILE A 305 6.18 4.17 6.74
C ILE A 305 5.28 4.40 7.97
N ASP A 306 4.43 3.43 8.31
CA ASP A 306 3.55 3.51 9.49
C ASP A 306 4.34 3.58 10.79
N GLY A 307 5.39 2.77 10.93
CA GLY A 307 6.26 2.76 12.11
C GLY A 307 7.01 4.09 12.31
N ILE A 308 7.58 4.65 11.24
CA ILE A 308 8.24 5.96 11.27
C ILE A 308 7.22 7.05 11.60
N SER A 309 6.04 7.01 10.97
CA SER A 309 4.97 7.96 11.21
C SER A 309 4.50 7.93 12.67
N PHE A 310 4.31 6.73 13.22
CA PHE A 310 3.97 6.52 14.62
C PHE A 310 5.04 7.08 15.56
N ALA A 311 6.31 6.78 15.31
CA ALA A 311 7.42 7.28 16.13
C ALA A 311 7.49 8.82 16.11
N LEU A 312 7.35 9.44 14.94
CA LEU A 312 7.34 10.89 14.79
C LEU A 312 6.17 11.53 15.55
N VAL A 313 4.97 10.97 15.41
CA VAL A 313 3.77 11.45 16.09
C VAL A 313 3.91 11.34 17.60
N MET A 314 4.51 10.26 18.10
CA MET A 314 4.78 10.10 19.54
C MET A 314 5.72 11.19 20.07
N VAL A 315 6.79 11.52 19.35
CA VAL A 315 7.70 12.62 19.75
C VAL A 315 6.96 13.96 19.76
N LEU A 316 6.22 14.26 18.70
CA LEU A 316 5.44 15.49 18.58
C LEU A 316 4.35 15.58 19.67
N MET A 317 3.76 14.44 20.03
CA MET A 317 2.76 14.34 21.09
C MET A 317 3.33 14.70 22.46
N VAL A 318 4.57 14.28 22.77
CA VAL A 318 5.23 14.67 24.03
C VAL A 318 5.44 16.19 24.06
N ILE A 319 5.94 16.77 22.97
CA ILE A 319 6.19 18.21 22.86
C ILE A 319 4.87 19.00 23.03
N ILE A 320 3.81 18.59 22.34
CA ILE A 320 2.49 19.23 22.44
C ILE A 320 1.88 19.02 23.82
N GLY A 321 1.97 17.82 24.39
CA GLY A 321 1.44 17.50 25.70
C GLY A 321 2.03 18.37 26.80
N ILE A 322 3.36 18.57 26.77
CA ILE A 322 4.05 19.51 27.67
C ILE A 322 3.57 20.95 27.43
N GLY A 323 3.42 21.35 26.16
CA GLY A 323 2.88 22.66 25.79
C GLY A 323 1.47 22.91 26.34
N ILE A 324 0.57 21.93 26.20
CA ILE A 324 -0.81 21.97 26.72
C ILE A 324 -0.80 22.00 28.24
N MET A 325 0.06 21.22 28.88
CA MET A 325 0.17 21.20 30.33
C MET A 325 0.62 22.56 30.87
N ASN A 326 1.68 23.14 30.29
CA ASN A 326 2.20 24.45 30.68
C ASN A 326 1.15 25.55 30.43
N ASN A 327 0.45 25.47 29.30
CA ASN A 327 -0.68 26.32 28.98
C ASN A 327 -1.75 26.21 30.07
N MET A 328 -2.28 25.03 30.35
CA MET A 328 -3.33 24.88 31.35
C MET A 328 -2.86 25.37 32.73
N TRP A 329 -1.59 25.19 33.07
CA TRP A 329 -1.03 25.69 34.33
C TRP A 329 -1.07 27.22 34.44
N ILE A 330 -0.70 27.93 33.39
CA ILE A 330 -0.78 29.40 33.35
C ILE A 330 -2.25 29.86 33.41
N ALA A 331 -3.16 29.23 32.65
CA ALA A 331 -4.60 29.56 32.70
C ALA A 331 -5.19 29.40 34.12
N VAL A 332 -4.79 28.34 34.82
CA VAL A 332 -5.20 28.11 36.21
C VAL A 332 -4.64 29.21 37.11
N ARG A 333 -3.37 29.59 36.94
CA ARG A 333 -2.74 30.64 37.76
C ARG A 333 -3.44 31.99 37.57
N GLU A 334 -3.66 32.39 36.32
CA GLU A 334 -4.36 33.63 35.95
C GLU A 334 -5.78 33.71 36.53
N ARG A 335 -6.48 32.57 36.64
CA ARG A 335 -7.87 32.50 37.13
C ARG A 335 -8.00 32.01 38.58
N THR A 336 -6.90 32.00 39.36
CA THR A 336 -6.92 31.44 40.73
C THR A 336 -7.95 32.11 41.63
N GLN A 337 -8.03 33.45 41.61
CA GLN A 337 -8.98 34.21 42.42
C GLN A 337 -10.44 33.94 42.00
N GLU A 338 -10.71 33.85 40.70
CA GLU A 338 -12.05 33.51 40.18
C GLU A 338 -12.48 32.11 40.63
N ILE A 339 -11.59 31.12 40.56
CA ILE A 339 -11.83 29.74 41.03
C ILE A 339 -12.11 29.74 42.54
N GLY A 340 -11.36 30.54 43.31
CA GLY A 340 -11.55 30.74 44.74
C GLY A 340 -12.94 31.26 45.08
N THR A 341 -13.37 32.33 44.41
CA THR A 341 -14.71 32.91 44.57
C THR A 341 -15.82 31.93 44.17
N LEU A 342 -15.70 31.26 43.01
CA LEU A 342 -16.66 30.26 42.56
C LEU A 342 -16.80 29.10 43.55
N ARG A 343 -15.68 28.67 44.15
CA ARG A 343 -15.69 27.63 45.19
C ARG A 343 -16.25 28.12 46.51
N ALA A 344 -16.03 29.39 46.89
CA ALA A 344 -16.58 29.97 48.11
C ALA A 344 -18.11 30.11 48.06
N ILE A 345 -18.69 30.38 46.88
CA ILE A 345 -20.14 30.40 46.66
C ILE A 345 -20.76 29.01 46.44
N GLY A 346 -20.00 27.93 46.63
CA GLY A 346 -20.50 26.55 46.65
C GLY A 346 -20.26 25.71 45.39
N MET A 347 -19.40 26.12 44.46
CA MET A 347 -19.06 25.28 43.30
C MET A 347 -18.27 24.03 43.72
N HIS A 348 -18.82 22.84 43.44
CA HIS A 348 -18.16 21.56 43.73
C HIS A 348 -16.92 21.33 42.85
N ARG A 349 -15.89 20.64 43.40
CA ARG A 349 -14.59 20.36 42.73
C ARG A 349 -14.75 19.72 41.35
N SER A 350 -15.72 18.81 41.20
CA SER A 350 -16.01 18.15 39.91
C SER A 350 -16.49 19.14 38.84
N ARG A 351 -17.24 20.18 39.22
CA ARG A 351 -17.72 21.21 38.27
C ARG A 351 -16.57 22.10 37.78
N THR A 352 -15.61 22.42 38.65
CA THR A 352 -14.38 23.12 38.28
C THR A 352 -13.53 22.27 37.32
N LEU A 353 -13.39 20.96 37.60
CA LEU A 353 -12.69 20.03 36.70
C LEU A 353 -13.36 19.98 35.32
N ILE A 354 -14.68 19.76 35.27
CA ILE A 354 -15.45 19.70 34.02
C ILE A 354 -15.29 20.98 33.20
N MET A 355 -15.26 22.15 33.85
CA MET A 355 -15.05 23.43 33.17
C MET A 355 -13.70 23.46 32.43
N PHE A 356 -12.59 23.14 33.10
CA PHE A 356 -11.26 23.12 32.47
C PHE A 356 -11.09 22.00 31.45
N MET A 357 -11.66 20.81 31.72
CA MET A 357 -11.63 19.70 30.77
C MET A 357 -12.41 20.04 29.50
N THR A 358 -13.55 20.72 29.62
CA THR A 358 -14.32 21.19 28.46
C THR A 358 -13.52 22.22 27.66
N GLU A 359 -12.78 23.12 28.31
CA GLU A 359 -11.89 24.08 27.63
C GLU A 359 -10.78 23.36 26.83
N ALA A 360 -10.12 22.38 27.44
CA ALA A 360 -9.09 21.58 26.76
C ALA A 360 -9.65 20.75 25.60
N LEU A 361 -10.78 20.08 25.80
CA LEU A 361 -11.40 19.25 24.77
C LEU A 361 -11.91 20.09 23.59
N LEU A 362 -12.47 21.28 23.84
CA LEU A 362 -12.87 22.17 22.75
C LEU A 362 -11.66 22.70 21.98
N LEU A 363 -10.60 23.12 22.67
CA LEU A 363 -9.35 23.51 22.02
C LEU A 363 -8.82 22.38 21.13
N GLY A 364 -8.76 21.16 21.69
CA GLY A 364 -8.31 19.97 20.98
C GLY A 364 -9.17 19.68 19.75
N LEU A 365 -10.49 19.65 19.91
CA LEU A 365 -11.43 19.37 18.83
C LEU A 365 -11.32 20.40 17.69
N PHE A 366 -11.31 21.70 18.00
CA PHE A 366 -11.20 22.73 16.97
C PHE A 366 -9.86 22.68 16.25
N ALA A 367 -8.75 22.58 16.99
CA ALA A 367 -7.42 22.55 16.41
C ALA A 367 -7.19 21.31 15.54
N THR A 368 -7.59 20.14 16.04
CA THR A 368 -7.42 18.87 15.31
C THR A 368 -8.35 18.78 14.10
N THR A 369 -9.59 19.27 14.20
CA THR A 369 -10.50 19.34 13.04
C THR A 369 -9.93 20.25 11.96
N LEU A 370 -9.45 21.44 12.33
CA LEU A 370 -8.82 22.37 11.38
C LEU A 370 -7.55 21.76 10.77
N GLY A 371 -6.70 21.16 11.60
CA GLY A 371 -5.49 20.47 11.16
C GLY A 371 -5.78 19.32 10.20
N ALA A 372 -6.74 18.46 10.52
CA ALA A 372 -7.15 17.36 9.66
C ALA A 372 -7.73 17.85 8.33
N ALA A 373 -8.55 18.92 8.35
CA ALA A 373 -9.06 19.54 7.13
C ALA A 373 -7.93 20.10 6.26
N ILE A 374 -6.96 20.79 6.85
CA ILE A 374 -5.77 21.31 6.14
C ILE A 374 -4.94 20.15 5.58
N GLY A 375 -4.67 19.11 6.38
CA GLY A 375 -3.91 17.93 5.95
C GLY A 375 -4.59 17.20 4.79
N ALA A 376 -5.90 17.00 4.87
CA ALA A 376 -6.69 16.38 3.81
C ALA A 376 -6.70 17.24 2.53
N LEU A 377 -6.82 18.57 2.66
CA LEU A 377 -6.74 19.49 1.53
C LEU A 377 -5.36 19.46 0.87
N ILE A 378 -4.28 19.47 1.65
CA ILE A 378 -2.91 19.37 1.14
C ILE A 378 -2.71 18.02 0.44
N ALA A 379 -3.11 16.92 1.07
CA ALA A 379 -2.97 15.58 0.49
C ALA A 379 -3.71 15.47 -0.86
N SER A 380 -4.97 15.91 -0.90
CA SER A 380 -5.78 15.88 -2.12
C SER A 380 -5.23 16.82 -3.21
N ALA A 381 -4.70 17.98 -2.83
CA ALA A 381 -4.09 18.92 -3.77
C ALA A 381 -2.80 18.35 -4.37
N LEU A 382 -1.94 17.75 -3.55
CA LEU A 382 -0.70 17.11 -3.98
C LEU A 382 -0.98 15.91 -4.91
N ASP A 383 -1.99 15.10 -4.58
CA ASP A 383 -2.44 13.98 -5.41
C ASP A 383 -2.92 14.46 -6.80
N SER A 384 -3.77 15.49 -6.81
CA SER A 384 -4.31 16.06 -8.05
C SER A 384 -3.24 16.65 -8.97
N ALA A 385 -2.13 17.12 -8.40
CA ALA A 385 -1.01 17.68 -9.15
C ALA A 385 -0.18 16.62 -9.89
N LYS A 386 -0.37 15.32 -9.58
CA LYS A 386 0.35 14.19 -10.20
C LYS A 386 1.85 14.47 -10.32
N LEU A 387 2.43 14.91 -9.21
CA LEU A 387 3.83 15.30 -9.16
C LEU A 387 4.70 14.08 -9.48
N HIS A 388 5.49 14.21 -10.55
CA HIS A 388 6.48 13.21 -10.92
C HIS A 388 7.65 13.32 -9.94
N ILE A 389 8.10 12.18 -9.43
CA ILE A 389 9.19 12.11 -8.47
C ILE A 389 10.49 11.94 -9.27
N PRO A 390 11.38 12.93 -9.33
CA PRO A 390 12.60 12.83 -10.16
C PRO A 390 13.72 12.00 -9.51
N ILE A 391 13.52 11.53 -8.27
CA ILE A 391 14.54 10.83 -7.48
C ILE A 391 14.21 9.34 -7.42
N ASP A 392 15.00 8.51 -8.10
CA ASP A 392 14.82 7.06 -8.18
C ASP A 392 14.73 6.38 -6.81
N ALA A 393 15.54 6.83 -5.83
CA ALA A 393 15.51 6.28 -4.47
C ALA A 393 14.16 6.51 -3.77
N VAL A 394 13.49 7.64 -4.06
CA VAL A 394 12.17 7.95 -3.50
C VAL A 394 11.09 7.14 -4.22
N GLN A 395 11.19 6.97 -5.54
CA GLN A 395 10.29 6.09 -6.30
C GLN A 395 10.33 4.65 -5.78
N MET A 396 11.52 4.15 -5.42
CA MET A 396 11.69 2.82 -4.86
C MET A 396 10.97 2.67 -3.50
N VAL A 397 10.98 3.70 -2.66
CA VAL A 397 10.30 3.69 -1.37
C VAL A 397 8.79 3.87 -1.53
N LEU A 398 8.34 4.72 -2.44
CA LEU A 398 6.92 4.98 -2.69
C LEU A 398 6.27 3.97 -3.63
N LEU A 399 7.06 3.06 -4.20
CA LEU A 399 6.63 2.03 -5.15
C LEU A 399 5.87 2.61 -6.35
N SER A 400 6.16 3.87 -6.72
CA SER A 400 5.44 4.68 -7.71
C SER A 400 6.34 5.77 -8.29
N ASP A 401 6.11 6.14 -9.55
CA ASP A 401 6.73 7.27 -10.26
C ASP A 401 6.05 8.61 -9.94
N THR A 402 4.79 8.55 -9.50
CA THR A 402 3.99 9.70 -9.09
C THR A 402 3.58 9.62 -7.63
N LEU A 403 3.42 10.78 -7.00
CA LEU A 403 2.90 10.87 -5.64
C LEU A 403 1.39 10.62 -5.64
N HIS A 404 0.97 9.48 -5.08
CA HIS A 404 -0.43 9.10 -4.89
C HIS A 404 -0.78 9.19 -3.39
N LEU A 405 -1.77 10.01 -3.03
CA LEU A 405 -2.20 10.21 -1.64
C LEU A 405 -3.70 9.96 -1.52
N VAL A 406 -4.08 8.98 -0.69
CA VAL A 406 -5.48 8.59 -0.55
C VAL A 406 -6.02 9.01 0.81
N VAL A 407 -6.95 9.95 0.80
CA VAL A 407 -7.59 10.46 2.03
C VAL A 407 -8.74 9.53 2.44
N VAL A 408 -8.59 8.85 3.58
CA VAL A 408 -9.63 7.96 4.12
C VAL A 408 -10.41 8.65 5.24
N PRO A 409 -11.74 8.83 5.12
CA PRO A 409 -12.56 9.51 6.14
C PRO A 409 -12.45 8.89 7.54
N GLN A 410 -12.36 7.55 7.62
CA GLN A 410 -12.23 6.84 8.89
C GLN A 410 -10.91 7.20 9.62
N GLN A 411 -9.81 7.34 8.88
CA GLN A 411 -8.51 7.73 9.42
C GLN A 411 -8.50 9.19 9.90
N ILE A 412 -9.20 10.09 9.19
CA ILE A 412 -9.39 11.48 9.62
C ILE A 412 -10.14 11.54 10.95
N VAL A 413 -11.30 10.89 11.03
CA VAL A 413 -12.12 10.88 12.25
C VAL A 413 -11.34 10.25 13.41
N GLY A 414 -10.62 9.15 13.14
CA GLY A 414 -9.72 8.52 14.11
C GLY A 414 -8.62 9.45 14.62
N SER A 415 -7.99 10.22 13.73
CA SER A 415 -6.93 11.18 14.08
C SER A 415 -7.46 12.35 14.92
N ILE A 416 -8.61 12.91 14.56
CA ILE A 416 -9.28 13.97 15.32
C ILE A 416 -9.61 13.48 16.73
N PHE A 417 -10.22 12.29 16.83
CA PHE A 417 -10.57 11.69 18.10
C PHE A 417 -9.32 11.45 18.96
N PHE A 418 -8.29 10.81 18.40
CA PHE A 418 -7.05 10.49 19.09
C PHE A 418 -6.39 11.73 19.70
N PHE A 419 -6.13 12.76 18.89
CA PHE A 419 -5.47 13.98 19.39
C PHE A 419 -6.35 14.80 20.34
N THR A 420 -7.68 14.79 20.16
CA THR A 420 -8.60 15.46 21.09
C THR A 420 -8.56 14.79 22.48
N VAL A 421 -8.56 13.45 22.52
CA VAL A 421 -8.45 12.68 23.77
C VAL A 421 -7.10 12.96 24.45
N ILE A 422 -6.00 12.90 23.70
CA ILE A 422 -4.66 13.20 24.23
C ILE A 422 -4.55 14.63 24.76
N THR A 423 -5.18 15.59 24.09
CA THR A 423 -5.24 16.99 24.55
C THR A 423 -5.95 17.08 25.89
N GLY A 424 -7.08 16.39 26.05
CA GLY A 424 -7.78 16.27 27.32
C GLY A 424 -6.92 15.63 28.42
N LEU A 425 -6.26 14.51 28.11
CA LEU A 425 -5.39 13.81 29.06
C LEU A 425 -4.21 14.68 29.52
N SER A 426 -3.61 15.43 28.62
CA SER A 426 -2.50 16.36 28.93
C SER A 426 -2.95 17.50 29.86
N ALA A 427 -4.20 17.96 29.71
CA ALA A 427 -4.79 19.00 30.55
C ALA A 427 -5.34 18.47 31.89
N LEU A 428 -5.50 17.16 32.04
CA LEU A 428 -6.16 16.55 33.19
C LEU A 428 -5.40 16.83 34.50
N TRP A 429 -4.08 16.67 34.51
CA TRP A 429 -3.29 16.85 35.74
C TRP A 429 -3.34 18.30 36.28
N PRO A 430 -3.09 19.34 35.47
CA PRO A 430 -3.28 20.73 35.91
C PRO A 430 -4.71 21.04 36.33
N ALA A 431 -5.71 20.54 35.59
CA ALA A 431 -7.13 20.79 35.89
C ALA A 431 -7.56 20.13 37.23
N LEU A 432 -7.07 18.93 37.53
CA LEU A 432 -7.26 18.27 38.82
C LEU A 432 -6.61 19.07 39.96
N ARG A 433 -5.40 19.60 39.74
CA ARG A 433 -4.75 20.49 40.70
C ARG A 433 -5.57 21.76 40.96
N ALA A 434 -6.08 22.39 39.90
CA ALA A 434 -6.93 23.58 40.00
C ALA A 434 -8.21 23.32 40.80
N ALA A 435 -8.90 22.22 40.50
CA ALA A 435 -10.14 21.84 41.18
C ALA A 435 -9.95 21.60 42.70
N ARG A 436 -8.73 21.21 43.11
CA ARG A 436 -8.39 20.92 44.51
C ARG A 436 -7.93 22.16 45.30
N LEU A 437 -7.68 23.31 44.67
CA LEU A 437 -7.25 24.54 45.37
C LEU A 437 -8.24 24.97 46.46
N GLU A 438 -7.76 25.24 47.67
CA GLU A 438 -8.60 25.69 48.77
C GLU A 438 -9.01 27.16 48.59
N PRO A 439 -10.28 27.55 48.89
CA PRO A 439 -10.78 28.87 48.56
C PRO A 439 -10.02 29.96 49.33
N ILE A 440 -9.67 29.68 50.59
CA ILE A 440 -8.93 30.59 51.46
C ILE A 440 -7.52 30.85 50.93
N THR A 441 -6.83 29.81 50.42
CA THR A 441 -5.50 29.94 49.82
C THR A 441 -5.55 30.64 48.46
N ALA A 442 -6.63 30.42 47.71
CA ALA A 442 -6.82 31.06 46.40
C ALA A 442 -7.10 32.56 46.51
N MET A 443 -7.81 33.00 47.56
CA MET A 443 -8.11 34.42 47.83
C MET A 443 -6.95 35.18 48.49
N ASN A 444 -6.11 34.50 49.29
CA ASN A 444 -4.97 35.11 49.98
C ASN A 444 -3.67 35.18 49.16
N LYS A 445 -3.61 34.55 47.99
CA LYS A 445 -2.45 34.69 47.08
C LYS A 445 -2.48 36.06 46.40
N VAL A 446 -1.80 37.02 47.02
CA VAL A 446 -1.26 38.21 46.38
C VAL A 446 0.20 37.90 46.01
N GLY A 447 0.49 37.70 44.72
CA GLY A 447 1.84 37.44 44.18
C GLY A 447 1.95 36.22 43.29
#